data_AF-A0AAW1LYZ5-F1
#
_entry.id   AF-A0AAW1LYZ5-F1
#
_cell.length_a   1.000
_cell.length_b   1.000
_cell.length_c   1.000
_cell.angle_alpha   90.00
_cell.angle_beta   90.00
_cell.angle_gamma   90.00
#
_symmetry.space_group_name_H-M   'P 1'
#
loop_
_entity.id
_entity.type
_entity.pdbx_description
1 polymer ?
#
loop_
_entity_poly.entity_id
_entity_poly.type
_entity_poly.pdbx_seq_one_letter_code
_entity_poly.pdbx_strand_id
1 'polypeptide(L)'
;MNLDLHALPKAYMDNYLKDKTNEFDLLYGIRFDNTTSNITLGNAKMDFKGKDIILNDRPYVGTPGLYELIFKCHPTKYNDKDASTYYDILQQTNVYKRHDRDKRKVLLRLSGWM
;
A
#
# COMPACT_ATOMS: atom_id res chain seq x y z
N MET A 1 11.15 14.60 10.70
CA MET A 1 10.50 13.51 11.46
C MET A 1 11.33 12.25 11.22
N ASN A 2 12.11 11.80 12.21
CA ASN A 2 12.83 10.52 12.12
C ASN A 2 11.92 9.46 12.77
N LEU A 3 11.02 8.86 11.98
CA LEU A 3 10.55 7.53 12.35
C LEU A 3 11.75 6.61 12.17
N ASP A 4 12.11 5.84 13.20
CA ASP A 4 13.21 4.88 13.17
C ASP A 4 12.80 3.64 12.34
N LEU A 5 12.53 3.87 11.05
CA LEU A 5 12.08 2.87 10.10
C LEU A 5 13.29 2.13 9.54
N HIS A 6 13.10 0.84 9.34
CA HIS A 6 14.00 0.05 8.51
C HIS A 6 14.14 0.68 7.11
N ALA A 7 15.29 0.46 6.47
CA ALA A 7 15.67 1.11 5.21
C ALA A 7 14.60 0.98 4.11
N LEU A 8 13.95 -0.19 3.99
CA LEU A 8 12.90 -0.44 2.98
C LEU A 8 11.66 0.46 3.17
N PRO A 9 10.89 0.39 4.29
CA PRO A 9 9.78 1.30 4.51
C PRO A 9 10.19 2.77 4.47
N LYS A 10 11.38 3.11 5.00
CA LYS A 10 11.90 4.48 4.95
C LYS A 10 12.01 5.00 3.51
N ALA A 11 12.59 4.22 2.60
CA ALA A 11 12.76 4.63 1.21
C ALA A 11 11.43 4.93 0.51
N TYR A 12 10.41 4.08 0.71
CA TYR A 12 9.09 4.28 0.11
C TYR A 12 8.33 5.45 0.75
N MET A 13 8.40 5.61 2.07
CA MET A 13 7.77 6.74 2.77
C MET A 13 8.42 8.08 2.43
N ASP A 14 9.76 8.13 2.37
CA ASP A 14 10.48 9.35 1.99
C ASP A 14 10.12 9.78 0.57
N ASN A 15 9.98 8.83 -0.36
CA ASN A 15 9.55 9.12 -1.72
C ASN A 15 8.08 9.56 -1.76
N TYR A 16 7.20 8.88 -1.01
CA TYR A 16 5.77 9.24 -0.91
C TYR A 16 5.57 10.66 -0.40
N LEU A 17 6.27 11.05 0.67
CA LEU A 17 6.15 12.37 1.28
C LEU A 17 6.76 13.49 0.43
N LYS A 18 7.70 13.15 -0.46
CA LYS A 18 8.35 14.11 -1.37
C LYS A 18 7.68 14.17 -2.74
N ASP A 19 6.72 13.28 -3.03
CA ASP A 19 6.18 13.15 -4.37
C ASP A 19 5.47 14.44 -4.81
N LYS A 20 5.81 14.88 -6.02
CA LYS A 20 5.17 15.99 -6.74
C LYS A 20 4.61 15.54 -8.09
N THR A 21 4.70 14.25 -8.41
CA THR A 21 4.54 13.66 -9.74
C THR A 21 3.33 12.73 -9.88
N ASN A 22 2.55 12.53 -8.81
CA ASN A 22 1.39 11.63 -8.76
C ASN A 22 1.76 10.16 -9.05
N GLU A 23 2.98 9.74 -8.70
CA GLU A 23 3.43 8.35 -8.86
C GLU A 23 2.76 7.41 -7.85
N PHE A 24 2.23 7.95 -6.75
CA PHE A 24 1.61 7.18 -5.68
C PHE A 24 0.09 7.03 -5.84
N ASP A 25 -0.40 5.87 -5.44
CA ASP A 25 -1.81 5.52 -5.56
C ASP A 25 -2.65 6.11 -4.41
N LEU A 26 -3.50 7.08 -4.74
CA LEU A 26 -4.42 7.71 -3.77
C LEU A 26 -5.78 6.99 -3.64
N LEU A 27 -6.08 6.07 -4.55
CA LEU A 27 -7.33 5.30 -4.61
C LEU A 27 -7.22 4.01 -3.80
N TYR A 28 -6.16 3.23 -4.05
CA TYR A 28 -5.95 1.91 -3.44
C TYR A 28 -4.64 1.79 -2.65
N GLY A 29 -3.83 2.84 -2.64
CA GLY A 29 -2.60 2.90 -1.87
C GLY A 29 -2.80 3.49 -0.47
N ILE A 30 -1.67 3.79 0.16
CA ILE A 30 -1.65 4.29 1.53
C ILE A 30 -2.08 5.77 1.61
N ARG A 31 -2.56 6.15 2.79
CA ARG A 31 -2.80 7.53 3.17
C ARG A 31 -2.03 7.84 4.44
N PHE A 32 -1.28 8.93 4.40
CA PHE A 32 -0.61 9.49 5.57
C PHE A 32 -1.39 10.70 6.09
N ASP A 33 -1.71 10.69 7.38
CA ASP A 33 -2.27 11.84 8.07
C ASP A 33 -1.15 12.62 8.77
N ASN A 34 -0.85 13.82 8.27
CA ASN A 34 0.18 14.70 8.83
C ASN A 34 -0.09 15.14 10.27
N THR A 35 -1.35 15.13 10.72
CA THR A 35 -1.75 15.58 12.05
C THR A 35 -1.49 14.50 13.09
N THR A 36 -1.92 13.28 12.78
CA THR A 36 -1.82 12.14 13.71
C THR A 36 -0.60 11.26 13.45
N SER A 37 0.13 11.52 12.36
CA SER A 37 1.23 10.69 11.86
C SER A 37 0.84 9.23 11.58
N ASN A 38 -0.46 8.98 11.40
CA ASN A 38 -0.96 7.64 11.13
C ASN A 38 -0.88 7.32 9.63
N ILE A 39 -0.54 6.08 9.32
CA ILE A 39 -0.61 5.52 7.98
C ILE A 39 -1.81 4.57 7.94
N THR A 40 -2.62 4.69 6.89
CA THR A 40 -3.79 3.82 6.68
C THR A 40 -3.82 3.28 5.27
N LEU A 41 -4.33 2.07 5.11
CA LEU A 41 -4.66 1.47 3.82
C LEU A 41 -6.11 1.02 3.91
N GLY A 42 -6.98 1.57 3.07
CA GLY A 42 -8.42 1.37 3.23
C GLY A 42 -8.88 1.75 4.64
N ASN A 43 -9.61 0.88 5.31
CA ASN A 43 -10.06 1.07 6.69
C ASN A 43 -9.08 0.55 7.76
N ALA A 44 -7.92 0.03 7.37
CA ALA A 44 -6.94 -0.53 8.29
C ALA A 44 -5.85 0.47 8.65
N LYS A 45 -5.41 0.42 9.92
CA LYS A 45 -4.19 1.10 10.35
C LYS A 45 -3.00 0.26 9.89
N MET A 46 -2.01 0.94 9.30
CA MET A 46 -0.76 0.35 8.85
C MET A 46 0.38 0.80 9.75
N ASP A 47 1.23 -0.14 10.11
CA ASP A 47 2.46 0.09 10.85
C ASP A 47 3.60 -0.75 10.25
N PHE A 48 4.83 -0.55 10.73
CA PHE A 48 6.01 -1.26 10.26
C PHE A 48 6.73 -1.95 11.41
N LYS A 49 7.10 -3.21 11.21
CA LYS A 49 7.98 -3.95 12.12
C LYS A 49 9.23 -4.39 11.37
N GLY A 50 10.31 -3.63 11.54
CA GLY A 50 11.47 -3.79 10.67
C GLY A 50 11.07 -3.51 9.22
N LYS A 51 11.33 -4.45 8.32
CA LYS A 51 10.92 -4.33 6.91
C LYS A 51 9.46 -4.74 6.66
N ASP A 52 8.82 -5.42 7.60
CA ASP A 52 7.50 -6.04 7.42
C ASP A 52 6.37 -5.04 7.70
N ILE A 53 5.22 -5.31 7.11
CA ILE A 53 4.02 -4.46 7.19
C ILE A 53 3.07 -5.09 8.20
N ILE A 54 2.55 -4.28 9.13
CA ILE A 54 1.51 -4.69 10.07
C ILE A 54 0.22 -3.96 9.68
N LEU A 55 -0.84 -4.71 9.37
CA LEU A 55 -2.17 -4.15 9.07
C LEU A 55 -3.18 -4.72 10.05
N ASN A 56 -3.76 -3.87 10.91
CA ASN A 56 -4.66 -4.29 11.99
C ASN A 56 -4.12 -5.54 12.75
N ASP A 57 -2.88 -5.46 13.22
CA ASP A 57 -2.16 -6.53 13.93
C ASP A 57 -1.81 -7.78 13.11
N ARG A 58 -2.16 -7.84 11.82
CA ARG A 58 -1.72 -8.92 10.92
C ARG A 58 -0.38 -8.57 10.26
N PRO A 59 0.66 -9.41 10.41
CA PRO A 59 1.94 -9.19 9.75
C PRO A 59 1.94 -9.70 8.30
N TYR A 60 2.61 -8.94 7.44
CA TYR A 60 2.89 -9.26 6.05
C TYR A 60 4.38 -9.08 5.77
N VAL A 61 5.01 -10.07 5.14
CA VAL A 61 6.43 -10.03 4.83
C VAL A 61 6.73 -8.88 3.88
N GLY A 62 7.63 -7.99 4.29
CA GLY A 62 8.08 -6.87 3.50
C GLY A 62 9.00 -7.31 2.36
N THR A 63 8.55 -7.07 1.13
CA THR A 63 9.31 -7.25 -0.11
C THR A 63 9.25 -5.96 -0.93
N PRO A 64 10.28 -5.62 -1.72
CA PRO A 64 10.21 -4.47 -2.61
C PRO A 64 8.99 -4.50 -3.55
N GLY A 65 8.61 -5.69 -4.04
CA GLY A 65 7.44 -5.86 -4.89
C GLY A 65 6.12 -5.55 -4.18
N LEU A 66 5.95 -6.03 -2.94
CA LEU A 66 4.75 -5.70 -2.15
C LEU A 66 4.66 -4.20 -1.84
N TYR A 67 5.78 -3.56 -1.49
CA TYR A 67 5.82 -2.11 -1.31
C TYR A 67 5.49 -1.37 -2.60
N GLU A 68 5.98 -1.84 -3.75
CA GLU A 68 5.66 -1.26 -5.04
C GLU A 68 4.15 -1.30 -5.33
N LEU A 69 3.51 -2.45 -5.07
CA LEU A 69 2.06 -2.62 -5.21
C LEU A 69 1.23 -1.72 -4.29
N ILE A 70 1.68 -1.56 -3.05
CA ILE A 70 0.96 -0.78 -2.04
C ILE A 70 1.08 0.72 -2.27
N PHE A 71 2.24 1.18 -2.75
CA PHE A 71 2.52 2.60 -2.85
C PHE A 71 2.24 3.18 -4.24
N LYS A 72 2.57 2.47 -5.33
CA LYS A 72 2.57 3.08 -6.67
C LYS A 72 1.25 2.89 -7.42
N CYS A 73 0.91 3.88 -8.24
CA CYS A 73 -0.21 3.79 -9.18
C CYS A 73 0.07 2.78 -10.31
N HIS A 74 1.32 2.73 -10.79
CA HIS A 74 1.75 1.85 -11.88
C HIS A 74 2.94 0.99 -11.44
N PRO A 75 2.71 -0.09 -10.67
CA PRO A 75 3.79 -0.97 -10.27
C PRO A 75 4.26 -1.81 -11.44
N THR A 76 5.58 -2.00 -11.52
CA THR A 76 6.28 -2.69 -12.62
C THR A 76 7.18 -3.83 -12.14
N LYS A 77 7.56 -3.82 -10.87
CA LYS A 77 8.49 -4.79 -10.28
C LYS A 77 7.82 -5.49 -9.10
N TYR A 78 7.12 -6.58 -9.38
CA TYR A 78 6.57 -7.49 -8.39
C TYR A 78 6.47 -8.90 -8.98
N ASN A 79 6.29 -9.91 -8.13
CA ASN A 79 6.04 -11.30 -8.56
C ASN A 79 4.64 -11.77 -8.13
N ASP A 80 4.25 -12.98 -8.54
CA ASP A 80 2.94 -13.56 -8.25
C ASP A 80 2.64 -13.68 -6.75
N LYS A 81 3.66 -13.93 -5.93
CA LYS A 81 3.49 -14.00 -4.47
C LYS A 81 3.20 -12.61 -3.88
N ASP A 82 3.88 -11.58 -4.36
CA ASP A 82 3.60 -10.19 -3.98
C ASP A 82 2.17 -9.80 -4.39
N ALA A 83 1.76 -10.16 -5.62
CA ALA A 83 0.41 -9.90 -6.13
C ALA A 83 -0.68 -10.61 -5.31
N SER A 84 -0.49 -11.90 -5.01
CA SER A 84 -1.41 -12.67 -4.18
C SER A 84 -1.50 -12.09 -2.76
N THR A 85 -0.37 -11.64 -2.21
CA THR A 85 -0.33 -11.02 -0.88
C THR A 85 -1.06 -9.68 -0.86
N TYR A 86 -0.81 -8.85 -1.89
CA TYR A 86 -1.51 -7.59 -2.06
C TYR A 86 -3.02 -7.79 -2.23
N TYR A 87 -3.46 -8.81 -2.97
CA TYR A 87 -4.88 -9.14 -3.09
C TYR A 87 -5.53 -9.45 -1.73
N ASP A 88 -4.88 -10.25 -0.87
CA ASP A 88 -5.38 -10.46 0.50
C ASP A 88 -5.48 -9.14 1.28
N ILE A 89 -4.46 -8.28 1.20
CA ILE A 89 -4.48 -6.95 1.84
C ILE A 89 -5.69 -6.13 1.36
N LEU A 90 -5.96 -6.09 0.06
CA LEU A 90 -7.12 -5.37 -0.47
C LEU A 90 -8.42 -5.90 0.14
N GLN A 91 -8.56 -7.22 0.25
CA GLN A 91 -9.71 -7.87 0.88
C GLN A 91 -9.87 -7.50 2.36
N GLN A 92 -8.80 -7.60 3.14
CA GLN A 92 -8.81 -7.33 4.58
C GLN A 92 -9.10 -5.85 4.91
N THR A 93 -8.53 -4.94 4.14
CA THR A 93 -8.62 -3.49 4.37
C THR A 93 -9.86 -2.84 3.76
N ASN A 94 -10.69 -3.64 3.08
CA ASN A 94 -11.91 -3.16 2.41
C ASN A 94 -11.67 -1.93 1.52
N VAL A 95 -10.46 -1.74 0.96
CA VAL A 95 -10.11 -0.51 0.25
C VAL A 95 -11.01 -0.31 -0.98
N TYR A 96 -11.48 -1.41 -1.57
CA TYR A 96 -12.45 -1.43 -2.66
C TYR A 96 -13.84 -0.89 -2.26
N LYS A 97 -14.27 -1.02 -0.99
CA LYS A 97 -15.58 -0.54 -0.52
C LYS A 97 -15.67 0.98 -0.39
N ARG A 98 -14.52 1.66 -0.24
CA ARG A 98 -14.49 3.14 -0.27
C ARG A 98 -14.98 3.70 -1.61
N HIS A 99 -14.93 2.90 -2.67
CA HIS A 99 -15.32 3.28 -4.01
C HIS A 99 -16.51 2.44 -4.52
N ASP A 100 -17.52 2.18 -3.67
CA ASP A 100 -18.68 1.32 -3.99
C ASP A 100 -19.48 1.74 -5.25
N ARG A 101 -19.25 2.96 -5.78
CA ARG A 101 -19.75 3.41 -7.09
C ARG A 101 -18.97 2.85 -8.31
N ASP A 102 -17.85 2.16 -8.10
CA ASP A 102 -16.87 1.82 -9.15
C ASP A 102 -16.22 0.43 -8.98
N LYS A 103 -16.94 -0.55 -8.41
CA LYS A 103 -16.49 -1.97 -8.31
C LYS A 103 -15.91 -2.54 -9.62
N ARG A 104 -16.40 -2.08 -10.78
CA ARG A 104 -15.86 -2.44 -12.10
C ARG A 104 -14.41 -2.00 -12.32
N LYS A 105 -13.99 -0.85 -11.79
CA LYS A 105 -12.60 -0.37 -11.92
C LYS A 105 -11.60 -1.16 -11.08
N VAL A 106 -12.06 -1.69 -9.93
CA VAL A 106 -11.25 -2.59 -9.09
C VAL A 106 -10.94 -3.89 -9.86
N LEU A 107 -11.96 -4.49 -10.48
CA LEU A 107 -11.80 -5.69 -11.30
C LEU A 107 -10.99 -5.42 -12.58
N LEU A 108 -11.20 -4.29 -13.25
CA LEU A 108 -10.43 -3.91 -14.45
C LEU A 108 -8.94 -3.70 -14.17
N ARG A 109 -8.58 -3.23 -12.97
CA ARG A 109 -7.18 -3.08 -12.55
C ARG A 109 -6.54 -4.42 -12.24
N LEU A 110 -7.27 -5.36 -11.62
CA LEU A 110 -6.77 -6.71 -11.36
C LEU A 110 -6.77 -7.60 -12.61
N SER A 111 -7.66 -7.35 -13.57
CA SER A 111 -7.77 -8.14 -14.81
C SER A 111 -6.75 -7.77 -15.88
N GLY A 112 -6.09 -6.62 -15.77
CA GLY A 112 -4.96 -6.27 -16.66
C GLY A 112 -3.63 -6.89 -16.22
N TRP A 113 -3.64 -7.66 -15.13
CA TRP A 113 -2.47 -8.21 -14.45
C TRP A 113 -2.49 -9.74 -14.40
N MET A 114 -3.53 -10.35 -14.98
CA MET A 114 -3.65 -11.79 -15.25
C MET A 114 -3.29 -12.10 -16.70
#